data_AF-A0A6P0U640-F1
#
_entry.id   AF-A0A6P0U640-F1
#
_cell.length_a   1.000
_cell.length_b   1.000
_cell.length_c   1.000
_cell.angle_alpha   90.00
_cell.angle_beta   90.00
_cell.angle_gamma   90.00
#
_symmetry.space_group_name_H-M   'P 1'
#
loop_
_entity.id
_entity.type
_entity.pdbx_description
1 polymer ?
#
loop_
_entity_poly.entity_id
_entity_poly.type
_entity_poly.pdbx_seq_one_letter_code
_entity_poly.pdbx_strand_id
1 'polypeptide(L)'
;MLVKQLRLSPENPKGIKKIQVGCSAQNILPDWWNVDIRPFPGIDKVIDVTKPWPFNGLEYVYGEHFLELLSLEGGIAFLNNAWKSL
;
A
#
# COMPACT_ATOMS: atom_id res chain seq x y z
N MET A 1 -12.02 5.74 -20.61
CA MET A 1 -10.60 5.70 -20.18
C MET A 1 -10.41 6.74 -19.09
N LEU A 2 -10.31 6.35 -17.83
CA LEU A 2 -10.00 7.29 -16.75
C LEU A 2 -8.50 7.60 -16.81
N VAL A 3 -8.20 8.87 -17.07
CA VAL A 3 -6.83 9.40 -16.98
C VAL A 3 -6.33 9.13 -15.57
N LYS A 4 -5.25 8.33 -15.43
CA LYS A 4 -4.61 8.11 -14.13
C LYS A 4 -4.10 9.47 -13.66
N GLN A 5 -4.81 10.10 -12.71
CA GLN A 5 -4.34 11.33 -12.10
C GLN A 5 -2.97 11.03 -11.51
N LEU A 6 -1.94 11.78 -11.94
CA LEU A 6 -0.56 11.57 -11.51
C LEU A 6 -0.45 11.96 -10.02
N ARG A 7 -0.68 10.98 -9.15
CA ARG A 7 -0.49 11.11 -7.70
C ARG A 7 0.98 10.94 -7.38
N LEU A 8 1.48 11.73 -6.44
CA LEU A 8 2.84 11.61 -5.94
C LEU A 8 2.94 10.48 -4.92
N SER A 9 3.97 9.64 -5.05
CA SER A 9 4.21 8.52 -4.13
C SER A 9 4.46 9.00 -2.70
N PRO A 10 4.28 8.15 -1.68
CA PRO A 10 4.52 8.53 -0.29
C PRO A 10 5.97 8.96 0.01
N GLU A 11 6.91 8.55 -0.84
CA GLU A 11 8.33 8.93 -0.78
C GLU A 11 8.54 10.42 -1.12
N ASN A 12 7.60 11.03 -1.85
CA ASN A 12 7.63 12.45 -2.15
C ASN A 12 7.19 13.28 -0.91
N PRO A 13 7.85 14.40 -0.57
CA PRO A 13 7.42 15.27 0.53
C PRO A 13 5.99 15.80 0.40
N LYS A 14 5.49 15.96 -0.83
CA LYS A 14 4.10 16.36 -1.15
C LYS A 14 3.24 15.17 -1.59
N GLY A 15 3.70 13.96 -1.31
CA GLY A 15 3.07 12.70 -1.66
C GLY A 15 1.86 12.36 -0.81
N ILE A 16 1.08 11.38 -1.27
CA ILE A 16 -0.01 10.81 -0.48
C ILE A 16 0.60 10.05 0.70
N LYS A 17 0.19 10.41 1.93
CA LYS A 17 0.69 9.80 3.18
C LYS A 17 -0.21 8.70 3.73
N LYS A 18 -1.20 8.25 2.96
CA LYS A 18 -2.12 7.17 3.33
C LYS A 18 -1.94 6.01 2.39
N ILE A 19 -1.66 4.82 2.89
CA ILE A 19 -1.49 3.62 2.08
C ILE A 19 -2.63 2.62 2.31
N GLN A 20 -3.16 2.09 1.21
CA GLN A 20 -4.14 1.01 1.21
C GLN A 20 -3.45 -0.25 0.68
N VAL A 21 -3.41 -1.29 1.49
CA VAL A 21 -2.66 -2.52 1.26
C VAL A 21 -3.59 -3.68 0.91
N GLY A 22 -3.23 -4.44 -0.13
CA GLY A 22 -4.05 -5.57 -0.58
C GLY A 22 -5.35 -5.10 -1.24
N CYS A 23 -5.31 -3.96 -1.93
CA CYS A 23 -6.51 -3.30 -2.47
C CYS A 23 -7.28 -4.14 -3.49
N SER A 24 -6.62 -5.08 -4.18
CA SER A 24 -7.13 -5.77 -5.35
C SER A 24 -7.67 -4.80 -6.43
N ALA A 25 -8.39 -5.32 -7.43
CA ALA A 25 -9.14 -4.47 -8.35
C ALA A 25 -10.42 -3.89 -7.73
N GLN A 26 -10.85 -4.37 -6.56
CA GLN A 26 -12.19 -4.12 -6.01
C GLN A 26 -12.21 -3.01 -4.95
N ASN A 27 -11.10 -2.70 -4.28
CA ASN A 27 -11.05 -1.73 -3.18
C ASN A 27 -10.00 -0.63 -3.41
N ILE A 28 -10.05 0.01 -4.56
CA ILE A 28 -9.22 1.18 -4.89
C ILE A 28 -9.81 2.43 -4.22
N LEU A 29 -9.01 3.06 -3.36
CA LEU A 29 -9.39 4.28 -2.65
C LEU A 29 -8.76 5.51 -3.35
N PRO A 30 -9.57 6.46 -3.89
CA PRO A 30 -9.08 7.55 -4.73
C PRO A 30 -8.03 8.49 -4.09
N ASP A 31 -8.13 8.74 -2.78
CA ASP A 31 -7.24 9.65 -2.04
C ASP A 31 -6.15 8.92 -1.23
N TRP A 32 -5.89 7.67 -1.59
CA TRP A 32 -4.90 6.81 -0.95
C TRP A 32 -3.91 6.31 -2.00
N TRP A 33 -2.74 5.92 -1.52
CA TRP A 33 -1.76 5.19 -2.31
C TRP A 33 -2.11 3.70 -2.27
N ASN A 34 -2.62 3.17 -3.38
CA ASN A 34 -3.16 1.81 -3.45
C ASN A 34 -2.08 0.83 -3.89
N VAL A 35 -1.86 -0.22 -3.11
CA VAL A 35 -0.85 -1.24 -3.38
C VAL A 35 -1.40 -2.65 -3.29
N ASP A 36 -0.84 -3.52 -4.11
CA ASP A 36 -1.14 -4.96 -4.12
C ASP A 36 0.09 -5.72 -4.63
N ILE A 37 0.16 -7.03 -4.40
CA ILE A 37 1.21 -7.89 -4.95
C ILE A 37 1.00 -8.19 -6.45
N ARG A 38 -0.23 -7.97 -6.95
CA ARG A 38 -0.59 -8.16 -8.36
C ARG A 38 -0.88 -6.83 -9.07
N PRO A 39 -0.61 -6.73 -10.37
CA PRO A 39 -0.97 -5.56 -11.14
C PRO A 39 -2.48 -5.53 -11.44
N PHE A 40 -3.18 -4.49 -11.00
CA PHE A 40 -4.59 -4.23 -11.34
C PHE A 40 -4.78 -2.83 -11.91
N PRO A 41 -5.83 -2.59 -12.71
CA PRO A 41 -6.23 -1.24 -13.10
C PRO A 41 -6.48 -0.37 -11.86
N GLY A 42 -5.86 0.80 -11.80
CA GLY A 42 -6.07 1.77 -10.72
C GLY A 42 -5.10 1.71 -9.54
N ILE A 43 -4.27 0.66 -9.42
CA ILE A 43 -3.25 0.61 -8.37
C ILE A 43 -2.14 1.63 -8.64
N ASP A 44 -1.53 2.10 -7.56
CA ASP A 44 -0.43 3.05 -7.61
C ASP A 44 0.93 2.34 -7.67
N LYS A 45 1.10 1.23 -6.94
CA LYS A 45 2.36 0.45 -6.92
C LYS A 45 2.10 -1.05 -6.70
N VAL A 46 2.80 -1.89 -7.47
CA VAL A 46 2.88 -3.34 -7.17
C VAL A 46 3.99 -3.55 -6.14
N ILE A 47 3.68 -4.10 -4.97
CA ILE A 47 4.67 -4.40 -3.94
C ILE A 47 4.33 -5.72 -3.21
N ASP A 48 5.37 -6.44 -2.80
CA ASP A 48 5.26 -7.47 -1.78
C ASP A 48 5.44 -6.82 -0.41
N VAL A 49 4.36 -6.78 0.37
CA VAL A 49 4.31 -6.08 1.66
C VAL A 49 5.04 -6.79 2.79
N THR A 50 5.49 -8.03 2.55
CA THR A 50 6.35 -8.78 3.46
C THR A 50 7.83 -8.40 3.32
N LYS A 51 8.19 -7.64 2.28
CA LYS A 51 9.54 -7.11 2.06
C LYS A 51 9.68 -5.71 2.66
N PRO A 52 10.90 -5.19 2.88
CA PRO A 52 11.09 -3.85 3.40
C PRO A 52 10.31 -2.80 2.59
N TRP A 53 9.56 -1.95 3.28
CA TRP A 53 8.79 -0.88 2.63
C TRP A 53 9.68 0.30 2.27
N PRO A 54 9.48 0.93 1.10
CA PRO A 54 10.18 2.15 0.73
C PRO A 54 9.52 3.41 1.32
N PHE A 55 8.48 3.27 2.15
CA PHE A 55 7.67 4.38 2.64
C PHE A 55 8.14 4.85 4.02
N ASN A 56 8.02 6.15 4.26
CA ASN A 56 8.33 6.78 5.53
C ASN A 56 7.42 7.99 5.78
N GLY A 57 7.09 8.24 7.05
CA GLY A 57 6.20 9.33 7.46
C GLY A 57 4.80 9.21 6.86
N LEU A 58 4.24 7.99 6.90
CA LEU A 58 2.84 7.74 6.58
C LEU A 58 1.96 8.21 7.74
N GLU A 59 0.79 8.75 7.42
CA GLU A 59 -0.23 9.11 8.40
C GLU A 59 -1.13 7.92 8.71
N TYR A 60 -1.41 7.08 7.70
CA TYR A 60 -2.32 5.95 7.82
C TYR A 60 -1.87 4.75 6.98
N VAL A 61 -2.00 3.57 7.58
CA VAL A 61 -1.90 2.27 6.91
C VAL A 61 -3.24 1.55 7.08
N TYR A 62 -3.90 1.25 5.96
CA TYR A 62 -5.13 0.47 5.94
C TYR A 62 -4.91 -0.80 5.12
N GLY A 63 -5.60 -1.86 5.51
CA GLY A 63 -5.62 -3.13 4.81
C GLY A 63 -6.64 -4.04 5.48
N GLU A 64 -7.38 -4.78 4.67
CA GLU A 64 -8.44 -5.69 5.13
C GLU A 64 -8.37 -7.00 4.36
N HIS A 65 -8.84 -8.10 4.98
CA HIS A 65 -9.03 -9.40 4.34
C HIS A 65 -7.82 -9.93 3.55
N PHE A 66 -6.60 -9.62 4.01
CA PHE A 66 -5.36 -10.11 3.39
C PHE A 66 -4.33 -10.67 4.39
N LEU A 67 -4.43 -10.35 5.69
CA LEU A 67 -3.47 -10.83 6.69
C LEU A 67 -3.52 -12.35 6.83
N GLU A 68 -4.71 -12.94 6.68
CA GLU A 68 -4.96 -14.39 6.66
C GLU A 68 -4.28 -15.13 5.50
N LEU A 69 -3.85 -14.38 4.47
CA LEU A 69 -3.16 -14.93 3.31
C LEU A 69 -1.63 -14.94 3.49
N LEU A 70 -1.12 -14.31 4.56
CA LEU A 70 0.31 -14.24 4.84
C LEU A 70 0.76 -15.43 5.71
N SER A 71 2.02 -15.86 5.56
CA SER A 71 2.65 -16.69 6.60
C SER A 71 2.77 -15.89 7.90
N LEU A 72 3.00 -16.56 9.02
CA LEU A 72 3.24 -15.90 10.30
C LEU A 72 4.40 -14.88 10.21
N GLU A 73 5.50 -15.28 9.60
CA GLU A 73 6.68 -14.42 9.38
C GLU A 73 6.34 -13.25 8.45
N GLY A 74 5.54 -13.50 7.41
CA GLY A 74 5.06 -12.47 6.49
C GLY A 74 4.16 -11.45 7.18
N GLY A 75 3.26 -11.89 8.05
CA GLY A 75 2.40 -11.02 8.86
C GLY A 75 3.21 -10.18 9.84
N ILE A 76 4.18 -10.78 10.53
CA ILE A 76 5.10 -10.05 11.42
C ILE A 76 5.94 -9.03 10.63
N ALA A 77 6.42 -9.40 9.44
CA ALA A 77 7.17 -8.49 8.58
C ALA A 77 6.30 -7.31 8.13
N PHE A 78 5.06 -7.58 7.69
CA PHE A 78 4.07 -6.56 7.34
C PHE A 78 3.85 -5.57 8.51
N LEU A 79 3.55 -6.08 9.71
CA LEU A 79 3.29 -5.23 10.88
C LEU A 79 4.51 -4.38 11.27
N ASN A 80 5.71 -4.94 11.20
CA ASN A 80 6.94 -4.20 11.44
C ASN A 80 7.19 -3.10 10.40
N ASN A 81 6.93 -3.38 9.13
CA ASN A 81 7.05 -2.40 8.07
C ASN A 81 6.04 -1.26 8.24
N ALA A 82 4.77 -1.60 8.51
CA ALA A 82 3.71 -0.64 8.77
C ALA A 82 4.09 0.27 9.93
N TRP A 83 4.49 -0.29 11.07
CA TRP A 83 4.92 0.47 12.24
C TRP A 83 6.11 1.41 11.96
N LYS A 84 7.14 0.93 11.26
CA LYS A 84 8.32 1.74 10.93
C LYS A 84 8.04 2.86 9.92
N SER A 85 6.98 2.70 9.14
CA SER A 85 6.62 3.65 8.08
C SER A 85 5.75 4.81 8.55
N LEU A 86 5.11 4.69 9.72
CA LEU A 86 4.37 5.75 10.41
C LEU A 86 5.36 6.73 11.07
#